data_AF-A0A7J6A2Z8-F1
#
_entry.id   AF-A0A7J6A2Z8-F1
#
_cell.length_a   1.000
_cell.length_b   1.000
_cell.length_c   1.000
_cell.angle_alpha   90.00
_cell.angle_beta   90.00
_cell.angle_gamma   90.00
#
_symmetry.space_group_name_H-M   'P 1'
#
loop_
_entity.id
_entity.type
_entity.pdbx_description
1 polymer ?
#
loop_
_entity_poly.entity_id
_entity_poly.type
_entity_poly.pdbx_seq_one_letter_code
_entity_poly.pdbx_strand_id
1 'polypeptide(L)'
;MFSSQGGKIPVRWTSPEAIAYRKFTSASDVWSYGIVMWEVMSFGERPYWDMSNQDVINAIEQDYRLPAPMDCPTALHQLMLDCWQKDRNARPRFTDIVNTLDKLIRNPTSLKAVASMPSIPSQPLLDRSLPDFSTFSSVEDWLSAIKMSQYRDNFLNSGFTSLQLVTQITSEDLLRIGVTLAGHQKKILSNVQTMQMNQSPTALA
;
A
#
# COMPACT_ATOMS: atom_id res chain seq x y z
N MET A 1 21.19 -20.59 -4.35
CA MET A 1 21.10 -20.33 -2.90
C MET A 1 22.22 -19.36 -2.53
N PHE A 2 21.95 -18.05 -2.48
CA PHE A 2 22.98 -17.07 -2.14
C PHE A 2 23.12 -16.98 -0.62
N SER A 3 24.07 -17.74 -0.08
CA SER A 3 24.56 -17.58 1.29
C SER A 3 25.96 -16.96 1.19
N SER A 4 26.10 -15.72 1.64
CA SER A 4 27.40 -15.06 1.84
C SER A 4 27.40 -14.33 3.18
N GLN A 5 28.57 -14.30 3.81
CA GLN A 5 28.90 -14.10 5.23
C GLN A 5 28.56 -12.73 5.88
N GLY A 6 27.40 -12.16 5.60
CA GLY A 6 26.86 -10.98 6.28
C GLY A 6 25.35 -11.11 6.34
N GLY A 7 24.76 -10.95 7.53
CA GLY A 7 23.38 -11.29 7.88
C GLY A 7 22.31 -11.02 6.81
N LYS A 8 21.21 -11.78 6.87
CA LYS A 8 20.08 -11.67 5.93
C LYS A 8 19.61 -10.21 5.84
N ILE A 9 19.75 -9.60 4.66
CA ILE A 9 19.29 -8.22 4.40
C ILE A 9 17.78 -8.18 4.17
N PRO A 10 17.08 -7.13 4.64
CA PRO A 10 15.65 -6.97 4.42
C PRO A 10 15.38 -6.48 2.99
N VAL A 11 15.35 -7.41 2.03
CA VAL A 11 15.29 -7.16 0.58
C VAL A 11 14.30 -6.05 0.19
N ARG A 12 13.08 -6.04 0.76
CA ARG A 12 12.03 -5.10 0.37
C ARG A 12 12.27 -3.64 0.75
N TRP A 13 13.17 -3.38 1.69
CA TRP A 13 13.58 -2.03 2.10
C TRP A 13 14.94 -1.64 1.53
N THR A 14 15.69 -2.60 0.98
CA THR A 14 17.08 -2.38 0.61
C THR A 14 17.17 -1.87 -0.83
N SER A 15 18.01 -0.85 -1.06
CA SER A 15 18.21 -0.30 -2.40
C SER A 15 18.90 -1.29 -3.36
N PRO A 16 18.74 -1.12 -4.70
CA PRO A 16 19.28 -2.05 -5.69
C PRO A 16 20.80 -2.24 -5.56
N GLU A 17 21.53 -1.15 -5.37
CA GLU A 17 22.99 -1.19 -5.25
C GLU A 17 23.47 -1.83 -3.93
N ALA A 18 22.67 -1.73 -2.87
CA ALA A 18 22.95 -2.38 -1.60
C ALA A 18 22.63 -3.89 -1.65
N ILE A 19 21.61 -4.30 -2.41
CA ILE A 19 21.34 -5.72 -2.69
C ILE A 19 22.45 -6.32 -3.55
N ALA A 20 22.75 -5.70 -4.70
CA ALA A 20 23.66 -6.27 -5.69
C ALA A 20 25.13 -6.22 -5.27
N TYR A 21 25.57 -5.11 -4.66
CA TYR A 21 26.98 -4.84 -4.41
C TYR A 21 27.31 -4.57 -2.94
N ARG A 22 26.35 -4.75 -2.02
CA ARG A 22 26.49 -4.44 -0.59
C ARG A 22 26.96 -2.99 -0.33
N LYS A 23 26.58 -2.07 -1.22
CA LYS A 23 26.95 -0.64 -1.13
C LYS A 23 25.94 0.14 -0.29
N PHE A 24 26.17 0.17 1.02
CA PHE A 24 25.34 0.93 1.96
C PHE A 24 25.86 2.36 2.11
N THR A 25 25.00 3.34 1.90
CA THR A 25 25.27 4.77 2.07
C THR A 25 24.01 5.50 2.53
N SER A 26 24.11 6.79 2.88
CA SER A 26 22.92 7.60 3.16
C SER A 26 21.90 7.61 2.00
N ALA A 27 22.35 7.43 0.75
CA ALA A 27 21.45 7.32 -0.40
C ALA A 27 20.70 5.98 -0.47
N SER A 28 21.27 4.88 0.05
CA SER A 28 20.51 3.63 0.23
C SER A 28 19.52 3.73 1.40
N ASP A 29 19.84 4.53 2.41
CA ASP A 29 18.91 4.81 3.51
C ASP A 29 17.73 5.68 3.02
N VAL A 30 17.96 6.61 2.10
CA VAL A 30 16.89 7.39 1.43
C VAL A 30 15.91 6.47 0.69
N TRP A 31 16.41 5.45 -0.02
CA TRP A 31 15.54 4.44 -0.65
C TRP A 31 14.64 3.76 0.40
N SER A 32 15.27 3.31 1.50
CA SER A 32 14.59 2.65 2.61
C SER A 32 13.53 3.57 3.21
N TYR A 33 13.83 4.86 3.35
CA TYR A 33 12.90 5.87 3.82
C TYR A 33 11.69 6.04 2.89
N GLY A 34 11.89 6.00 1.56
CA GLY A 34 10.77 5.99 0.61
C GLY A 34 9.82 4.81 0.83
N ILE A 35 10.36 3.62 1.14
CA ILE A 35 9.56 2.44 1.51
C ILE A 35 8.79 2.69 2.82
N VAL A 36 9.44 3.25 3.83
CA VAL A 36 8.78 3.62 5.11
C VAL A 36 7.66 4.64 4.88
N MET A 37 7.87 5.65 4.04
CA MET A 37 6.82 6.59 3.67
C MET A 37 5.62 5.86 3.05
N TRP A 38 5.87 4.92 2.14
CA TRP A 38 4.82 4.11 1.53
C TRP A 38 4.06 3.30 2.58
N GLU A 39 4.75 2.65 3.51
CA GLU A 39 4.14 1.91 4.62
C GLU A 39 3.27 2.81 5.51
N VAL A 40 3.76 3.99 5.87
CA VAL A 40 2.98 4.95 6.68
C VAL A 40 1.71 5.35 5.93
N MET A 41 1.82 5.66 4.64
CA MET A 41 0.68 6.09 3.81
C MET A 41 -0.27 4.94 3.45
N SER A 42 0.20 3.69 3.45
CA SER A 42 -0.62 2.49 3.28
C SER A 42 -1.11 1.90 4.60
N PHE A 43 -0.82 2.55 5.73
CA PHE A 43 -1.18 2.12 7.08
C PHE A 43 -0.60 0.76 7.49
N GLY A 44 0.61 0.48 7.03
CA GLY A 44 1.37 -0.71 7.40
C GLY A 44 1.14 -1.88 6.46
N GLU A 45 0.67 -1.65 5.22
CA GLU A 45 0.71 -2.71 4.22
C GLU A 45 2.15 -3.17 4.02
N ARG A 46 2.30 -4.47 3.74
CA ARG A 46 3.60 -5.06 3.42
C ARG A 46 4.09 -4.54 2.06
N PRO A 47 5.28 -3.91 1.97
CA PRO A 47 5.84 -3.49 0.69
C PRO A 47 5.88 -4.66 -0.29
N TYR A 48 5.50 -4.44 -1.54
CA TYR A 48 5.44 -5.46 -2.61
C TYR A 48 4.60 -6.70 -2.26
N TRP A 49 3.74 -6.60 -1.23
CA TRP A 49 2.79 -7.63 -0.80
C TRP A 49 3.40 -9.05 -0.71
N ASP A 50 2.84 -9.97 -1.49
CA ASP A 50 3.14 -11.40 -1.48
C ASP A 50 4.22 -11.79 -2.50
N MET A 51 4.82 -10.82 -3.21
CA MET A 51 5.93 -11.08 -4.12
C MET A 51 7.08 -11.76 -3.35
N SER A 52 7.67 -12.78 -3.97
CA SER A 52 8.87 -13.41 -3.45
C SER A 52 10.03 -12.41 -3.45
N ASN A 53 11.05 -12.64 -2.63
CA ASN A 53 12.23 -11.75 -2.63
C ASN A 53 12.88 -11.68 -4.01
N GLN A 54 12.86 -12.76 -4.79
CA GLN A 54 13.41 -12.78 -6.15
C GLN A 54 12.58 -11.91 -7.10
N ASP A 55 11.25 -12.00 -7.01
CA ASP A 55 10.36 -11.20 -7.86
C ASP A 55 10.46 -9.70 -7.53
N VAL A 56 10.63 -9.36 -6.25
CA VAL A 56 10.85 -7.96 -5.83
C VAL A 56 12.13 -7.41 -6.45
N ILE A 57 13.23 -8.17 -6.41
CA ILE A 57 14.50 -7.76 -7.03
C ILE A 57 14.30 -7.55 -8.54
N ASN A 58 13.70 -8.52 -9.22
CA ASN A 58 13.49 -8.46 -10.67
C ASN A 58 12.60 -7.27 -11.06
N ALA A 59 11.53 -7.01 -10.31
CA ALA A 59 10.61 -5.90 -10.57
C ALA A 59 11.33 -4.54 -10.41
N ILE A 60 12.10 -4.36 -9.33
CA ILE A 60 12.85 -3.13 -9.10
C ILE A 60 13.88 -2.89 -10.22
N GLU A 61 14.57 -3.94 -10.68
CA GLU A 61 15.54 -3.88 -11.79
C GLU A 61 14.88 -3.45 -13.12
N GLN A 62 13.65 -3.92 -13.35
CA GLN A 62 12.78 -3.55 -14.48
C GLN A 62 12.06 -2.20 -14.29
N ASP A 63 12.51 -1.40 -13.32
CA ASP A 63 12.01 -0.07 -13.00
C ASP A 63 10.58 -0.01 -12.45
N TYR A 64 10.02 -1.15 -12.02
CA TYR A 64 8.77 -1.17 -11.28
C TYR A 64 8.95 -0.50 -9.91
N ARG A 65 7.95 0.29 -9.51
CA ARG A 65 7.86 0.94 -8.21
C ARG A 65 6.49 0.72 -7.60
N LEU A 66 6.40 0.83 -6.28
CA LEU A 66 5.13 0.70 -5.59
C LEU A 66 4.16 1.80 -6.06
N PRO A 67 2.89 1.45 -6.34
CA PRO A 67 1.88 2.42 -6.72
C PRO A 67 1.55 3.33 -5.54
N ALA A 68 0.89 4.46 -5.81
CA ALA A 68 0.40 5.35 -4.78
C ALA A 68 -0.57 4.59 -3.85
N PRO A 69 -0.42 4.68 -2.51
CA PRO A 69 -1.43 4.20 -1.59
C PRO A 69 -2.77 4.91 -1.79
N MET A 70 -3.86 4.27 -1.33
CA MET A 70 -5.21 4.86 -1.37
C MET A 70 -5.21 6.22 -0.66
N ASP A 71 -5.82 7.22 -1.29
CA ASP A 71 -5.88 8.61 -0.82
C ASP A 71 -4.51 9.27 -0.56
N CYS A 72 -3.42 8.71 -1.10
CA CYS A 72 -2.11 9.30 -0.94
C CYS A 72 -2.03 10.63 -1.73
N PRO A 73 -1.65 11.74 -1.08
CA PRO A 73 -1.38 12.98 -1.77
C PRO A 73 -0.30 12.82 -2.85
N THR A 74 -0.52 13.41 -4.03
CA THR A 74 0.39 13.32 -5.19
C THR A 74 1.80 13.78 -4.82
N ALA A 75 1.92 14.83 -4.02
CA ALA A 75 3.22 15.34 -3.59
C ALA A 75 4.01 14.32 -2.73
N LEU A 76 3.32 13.53 -1.90
CA LEU A 76 3.99 12.51 -1.07
C LEU A 76 4.40 11.30 -1.90
N HIS A 77 3.54 10.86 -2.83
CA HIS A 77 3.91 9.76 -3.74
C HIS A 77 5.07 10.15 -4.66
N GLN A 78 5.07 11.38 -5.18
CA GLN A 78 6.20 11.89 -5.96
C GLN A 78 7.51 11.88 -5.15
N LEU A 79 7.47 12.31 -3.89
CA LEU A 79 8.65 12.26 -3.02
C LEU A 79 9.13 10.82 -2.77
N MET A 80 8.23 9.83 -2.69
CA MET A 80 8.61 8.41 -2.65
C MET A 80 9.31 7.99 -3.95
N LEU A 81 8.78 8.36 -5.12
CA LEU A 81 9.38 8.06 -6.42
C LEU A 81 10.78 8.70 -6.55
N ASP A 82 10.96 9.91 -6.03
CA ASP A 82 12.25 10.59 -5.99
C ASP A 82 13.25 9.85 -5.08
N CYS A 83 12.80 9.29 -3.96
CA CYS A 83 13.61 8.41 -3.11
C CYS A 83 13.99 7.10 -3.81
N TRP A 84 13.17 6.62 -4.75
CA TRP A 84 13.37 5.38 -5.49
C TRP A 84 13.99 5.57 -6.89
N GLN A 85 14.68 6.68 -7.11
CA GLN A 85 15.48 6.87 -8.32
C GLN A 85 16.56 5.77 -8.43
N LYS A 86 16.71 5.23 -9.64
CA LYS A 86 17.70 4.18 -9.94
C LYS A 86 19.12 4.68 -9.75
N ASP A 87 19.42 5.88 -10.27
CA ASP A 87 20.65 6.58 -9.92
C ASP A 87 20.56 7.12 -8.48
N ARG A 88 21.41 6.59 -7.61
CA ARG A 88 21.49 7.02 -6.21
C ARG A 88 21.83 8.50 -6.03
N ASN A 89 22.50 9.12 -7.01
CA ASN A 89 22.87 10.54 -6.94
C ASN A 89 21.69 11.46 -7.30
N ALA A 90 20.67 10.92 -7.97
CA ALA A 90 19.43 11.64 -8.29
C ALA A 90 18.42 11.61 -7.12
N ARG A 91 18.65 10.76 -6.11
CA ARG A 91 17.81 10.71 -4.91
C ARG A 91 18.01 11.98 -4.07
N PRO A 92 16.95 12.53 -3.45
CA PRO A 92 17.08 13.68 -2.56
C PRO A 92 17.92 13.31 -1.34
N ARG A 93 18.60 14.29 -0.74
CA ARG A 93 19.22 14.08 0.58
C ARG A 93 18.13 14.17 1.65
N PHE A 94 18.39 13.61 2.83
CA PHE A 94 17.46 13.74 3.96
C PHE A 94 17.13 15.20 4.31
N THR A 95 18.08 16.13 4.14
CA THR A 95 17.82 17.57 4.30
C THR A 95 16.77 18.09 3.33
N ASP A 96 16.80 17.62 2.08
CA ASP A 96 15.86 18.02 1.03
C ASP A 96 14.47 17.41 1.29
N ILE A 97 14.44 16.16 1.76
CA ILE A 97 13.22 15.46 2.19
C ILE A 97 12.55 16.24 3.33
N VAL A 98 13.30 16.56 4.40
CA VAL A 98 12.78 17.33 5.54
C VAL A 98 12.22 18.67 5.06
N ASN A 99 12.99 19.43 4.28
CA ASN A 99 12.55 20.72 3.73
C ASN A 99 11.27 20.61 2.89
N THR A 100 11.11 19.52 2.14
CA THR A 100 9.92 19.27 1.32
C THR A 100 8.71 18.97 2.19
N LEU A 101 8.84 18.06 3.15
CA LEU A 101 7.76 17.72 4.09
C LEU A 101 7.34 18.93 4.93
N ASP A 102 8.30 19.73 5.38
CA ASP A 102 8.08 20.96 6.12
C ASP A 102 7.21 21.97 5.36
N LYS A 103 7.47 22.13 4.05
CA LYS A 103 6.65 23.00 3.18
C LYS A 103 5.22 22.46 3.04
N LEU A 104 5.07 21.15 2.91
CA LEU A 104 3.76 20.50 2.81
C LEU A 104 2.95 20.64 4.11
N ILE A 105 3.61 20.51 5.28
CA ILE A 105 2.98 20.70 6.59
C ILE A 105 2.54 22.15 6.78
N ARG A 106 3.38 23.12 6.39
CA ARG A 106 3.05 24.55 6.48
C ARG A 106 1.97 25.00 5.49
N ASN A 107 1.76 24.25 4.40
CA ASN A 107 0.68 24.49 3.45
C ASN A 107 -0.14 23.21 3.17
N PRO A 108 -1.06 22.84 4.07
CA PRO A 108 -1.82 21.60 3.95
C PRO A 108 -2.72 21.56 2.71
N THR A 109 -3.01 22.69 2.07
CA THR A 109 -3.76 22.70 0.80
C THR A 109 -3.03 21.98 -0.33
N SER A 110 -1.69 21.92 -0.28
CA SER A 110 -0.87 21.18 -1.23
C SER A 110 -1.06 19.66 -1.15
N LEU A 111 -1.68 19.14 -0.08
CA LEU A 111 -1.96 17.72 0.11
C LEU A 111 -3.35 17.31 -0.41
N LYS A 112 -4.14 18.23 -0.95
CA LYS A 112 -5.52 17.93 -1.41
C LYS A 112 -5.57 17.12 -2.71
N ALA A 113 -4.56 17.26 -3.57
CA ALA A 113 -4.49 16.47 -4.80
C ALA A 113 -4.08 15.04 -4.45
N VAL A 114 -4.97 14.08 -4.71
CA VAL A 114 -4.73 12.65 -4.53
C VAL A 114 -4.10 12.09 -5.80
N ALA A 115 -3.07 11.24 -5.65
CA ALA A 115 -2.49 10.52 -6.77
C ALA A 115 -3.53 9.56 -7.34
N SER A 116 -3.81 9.67 -8.64
CA SER A 116 -4.60 8.67 -9.35
C SER A 116 -3.82 7.35 -9.38
N MET A 117 -4.48 6.25 -9.02
CA MET A 117 -3.97 4.91 -9.32
C MET A 117 -3.80 4.82 -10.84
N PRO A 118 -2.59 4.67 -11.39
CA PRO A 118 -2.47 4.40 -12.81
C PRO A 118 -3.15 3.06 -13.07
N SER A 119 -4.03 3.01 -14.08
CA SER A 119 -4.42 1.74 -14.70
C SER A 119 -3.13 1.07 -15.14
N ILE A 120 -2.78 -0.01 -14.45
CA ILE A 120 -1.56 -0.79 -14.66
C ILE A 120 -1.43 -1.08 -16.17
N PRO A 121 -0.36 -0.63 -16.86
CA PRO A 121 -0.03 -1.19 -18.17
C PRO A 121 0.16 -2.68 -17.95
N SER A 122 -0.58 -3.50 -18.68
CA SER A 122 -0.64 -4.96 -18.57
C SER A 122 0.76 -5.58 -18.61
N GLN A 123 1.42 -5.64 -17.46
CA GLN A 123 2.56 -6.50 -17.24
C GLN A 123 2.01 -7.86 -16.80
N PRO A 124 2.39 -8.97 -17.46
CA PRO A 124 1.83 -10.31 -17.20
C PRO A 124 1.98 -10.79 -15.75
N LEU A 125 2.82 -10.13 -14.94
CA LEU A 125 3.12 -10.49 -13.56
C LEU A 125 2.14 -9.90 -12.52
N LEU A 126 1.28 -8.95 -12.93
CA LEU A 126 0.37 -8.23 -12.04
C LEU A 126 -1.05 -8.16 -12.62
N ASP A 127 -1.54 -9.26 -13.22
CA ASP A 127 -2.96 -9.39 -13.53
C ASP A 127 -3.75 -9.53 -12.22
N ARG A 128 -4.05 -8.38 -11.61
CA ARG A 128 -5.02 -8.25 -10.54
C ARG A 128 -6.06 -7.26 -11.03
N SER A 129 -6.85 -7.71 -12.00
CA SER A 129 -8.16 -7.11 -12.30
C SER A 129 -8.87 -6.78 -10.98
N LEU A 130 -9.36 -5.54 -10.86
CA LEU A 130 -10.20 -5.13 -9.73
C LEU A 130 -11.33 -6.17 -9.62
N PRO A 131 -11.49 -6.86 -8.48
CA PRO A 131 -12.52 -7.87 -8.37
C PRO A 131 -13.88 -7.21 -8.53
N ASP A 132 -14.66 -7.69 -9.49
CA ASP A 132 -16.09 -7.38 -9.55
C ASP A 132 -16.71 -7.81 -8.21
N PHE A 133 -17.28 -6.86 -7.46
CA PHE A 133 -17.79 -7.09 -6.11
C PHE A 133 -18.95 -8.10 -6.06
N SER A 134 -19.53 -8.45 -7.22
CA SER A 134 -20.50 -9.54 -7.35
C SER A 134 -19.89 -10.95 -7.24
N THR A 135 -18.56 -11.08 -7.18
CA THR A 135 -17.85 -12.38 -7.22
C THR A 135 -17.42 -12.93 -5.85
N PHE A 136 -17.53 -12.15 -4.77
CA PHE A 136 -17.09 -12.63 -3.45
C PHE A 136 -18.12 -13.56 -2.81
N SER A 137 -17.68 -14.79 -2.52
CA SER A 137 -18.56 -15.81 -1.92
C SER A 137 -18.61 -15.73 -0.39
N SER A 138 -17.61 -15.10 0.25
CA SER A 138 -17.47 -15.07 1.70
C SER A 138 -16.79 -13.79 2.22
N VAL A 139 -16.94 -13.53 3.52
CA VAL A 139 -16.24 -12.44 4.23
C VAL A 139 -14.72 -12.64 4.20
N GLU A 140 -14.25 -13.90 4.21
CA GLU A 140 -12.84 -14.23 4.08
C GLU A 140 -12.28 -13.82 2.71
N ASP A 141 -12.96 -14.19 1.63
CA ASP A 141 -12.53 -13.86 0.26
C ASP A 141 -12.44 -12.36 0.08
N TRP A 142 -13.44 -11.64 0.59
CA TRP A 142 -13.46 -10.19 0.57
C TRP A 142 -12.30 -9.57 1.36
N LEU A 143 -12.10 -9.97 2.62
CA LEU A 143 -10.98 -9.49 3.43
C LEU A 143 -9.64 -9.80 2.76
N SER A 144 -9.47 -10.98 2.16
CA SER A 144 -8.27 -11.34 1.40
C SER A 144 -8.06 -10.45 0.18
N ALA A 145 -9.12 -10.14 -0.55
CA ALA A 145 -9.07 -9.28 -1.73
C ALA A 145 -8.60 -7.86 -1.39
N ILE A 146 -9.16 -7.28 -0.32
CA ILE A 146 -8.76 -5.95 0.18
C ILE A 146 -7.51 -5.97 1.07
N LYS A 147 -6.82 -7.12 1.17
CA LYS A 147 -5.59 -7.29 1.98
C LYS A 147 -5.79 -6.93 3.47
N MET A 148 -6.92 -7.36 4.00
CA MET A 148 -7.33 -7.25 5.41
C MET A 148 -7.61 -8.64 6.03
N SER A 149 -7.03 -9.70 5.48
CA SER A 149 -7.23 -11.08 5.94
C SER A 149 -6.83 -11.31 7.40
N GLN A 150 -5.93 -10.48 7.96
CA GLN A 150 -5.57 -10.51 9.37
C GLN A 150 -6.75 -10.24 10.32
N TYR A 151 -7.83 -9.62 9.82
CA TYR A 151 -9.04 -9.35 10.60
C TYR A 151 -10.12 -10.43 10.43
N ARG A 152 -9.85 -11.50 9.69
CA ARG A 152 -10.82 -12.58 9.44
C ARG A 152 -11.49 -13.06 10.73
N ASP A 153 -10.68 -13.51 11.69
CA ASP A 153 -11.22 -14.09 12.93
C ASP A 153 -11.98 -13.05 13.76
N ASN A 154 -11.53 -11.79 13.73
CA ASN A 154 -12.22 -10.68 14.41
C ASN A 154 -13.64 -10.48 13.88
N PHE A 155 -13.81 -10.52 12.56
CA PHE A 155 -15.13 -10.40 11.92
C PHE A 155 -16.01 -11.61 12.24
N LEU A 156 -15.50 -12.83 12.03
CA LEU A 156 -16.27 -14.06 12.21
C LEU A 156 -16.68 -14.28 13.66
N ASN A 157 -15.76 -14.07 14.62
CA ASN A 157 -16.03 -14.24 16.05
C ASN A 157 -17.00 -13.17 16.58
N SER A 158 -17.13 -12.03 15.89
CA SER A 158 -18.04 -10.94 16.26
C SER A 158 -19.39 -11.01 15.54
N GLY A 159 -19.64 -12.09 14.78
CA GLY A 159 -20.92 -12.34 14.12
C GLY A 159 -21.05 -11.78 12.70
N PHE A 160 -20.01 -11.15 12.15
CA PHE A 160 -20.01 -10.68 10.75
C PHE A 160 -19.65 -11.81 9.80
N THR A 161 -20.57 -12.76 9.65
CA THR A 161 -20.36 -14.02 8.90
C THR A 161 -20.82 -13.99 7.44
N SER A 162 -21.47 -12.90 7.00
CA SER A 162 -21.91 -12.71 5.62
C SER A 162 -21.61 -11.30 5.11
N LEU A 163 -21.45 -11.14 3.80
CA LEU A 163 -21.21 -9.82 3.18
C LEU A 163 -22.39 -8.86 3.42
N GLN A 164 -23.61 -9.37 3.58
CA GLN A 164 -24.78 -8.56 3.89
C GLN A 164 -24.78 -7.99 5.32
N LEU A 165 -24.12 -8.66 6.27
CA LEU A 165 -23.88 -8.12 7.61
C LEU A 165 -22.71 -7.14 7.58
N VAL A 166 -21.66 -7.45 6.84
CA VAL A 166 -20.50 -6.58 6.63
C VAL A 166 -20.90 -5.26 5.98
N THR A 167 -21.86 -5.25 5.04
CA THR A 167 -22.32 -4.00 4.43
C THR A 167 -23.00 -3.05 5.42
N GLN A 168 -23.37 -3.50 6.62
CA GLN A 168 -23.98 -2.67 7.66
C GLN A 168 -22.98 -2.24 8.74
N ILE A 169 -21.70 -2.63 8.61
CA ILE A 169 -20.70 -2.40 9.64
C ILE A 169 -20.40 -0.90 9.78
N THR A 170 -20.31 -0.43 11.03
CA THR A 170 -19.97 0.96 11.35
C THR A 170 -18.49 1.11 11.74
N SER A 171 -18.01 2.35 11.82
CA SER A 171 -16.68 2.62 12.39
C SER A 171 -16.56 2.19 13.86
N GLU A 172 -17.65 2.30 14.63
CA GLU A 172 -17.72 1.85 16.02
C GLU A 172 -17.62 0.33 16.13
N ASP A 173 -18.29 -0.40 15.25
CA ASP A 173 -18.15 -1.86 15.17
C ASP A 173 -16.72 -2.29 14.84
N LEU A 174 -16.07 -1.62 13.87
CA LEU A 174 -14.68 -1.92 13.52
C LEU A 174 -13.74 -1.75 14.71
N LEU A 175 -13.91 -0.68 15.50
CA LEU A 175 -13.18 -0.50 16.75
C LEU A 175 -13.46 -1.62 17.75
N ARG A 176 -14.74 -1.97 17.94
CA ARG A 176 -15.18 -3.01 18.88
C ARG A 176 -14.62 -4.38 18.54
N ILE A 177 -14.49 -4.72 17.26
CA ILE A 177 -13.92 -6.00 16.82
C ILE A 177 -12.38 -5.98 16.72
N GLY A 178 -11.72 -4.89 17.12
CA GLY A 178 -10.26 -4.82 17.20
C GLY A 178 -9.56 -4.31 15.93
N VAL A 179 -10.28 -3.71 14.98
CA VAL A 179 -9.68 -2.94 13.88
C VAL A 179 -9.37 -1.53 14.39
N THR A 180 -8.25 -1.36 15.09
CA THR A 180 -7.89 -0.09 15.74
C THR A 180 -7.13 0.89 14.85
N LEU A 181 -6.49 0.39 13.78
CA LEU A 181 -5.73 1.24 12.86
C LEU A 181 -6.68 2.05 11.98
N ALA A 182 -6.60 3.38 12.07
CA ALA A 182 -7.51 4.31 11.40
C ALA A 182 -7.59 4.09 9.89
N GLY A 183 -6.48 3.75 9.23
CA GLY A 183 -6.50 3.48 7.79
C GLY A 183 -7.04 2.12 7.42
N HIS A 184 -6.88 1.10 8.28
CA HIS A 184 -7.57 -0.17 8.07
C HIS A 184 -9.08 0.01 8.20
N GLN A 185 -9.53 0.78 9.19
CA GLN A 185 -10.95 1.17 9.29
C GLN A 185 -11.41 1.90 8.04
N LYS A 186 -10.65 2.90 7.59
CA LYS A 186 -10.99 3.68 6.38
C LYS A 186 -11.06 2.81 5.13
N LYS A 187 -10.08 1.93 4.92
CA LYS A 187 -10.02 1.01 3.77
C LYS A 187 -11.22 0.06 3.76
N ILE A 188 -11.53 -0.53 4.91
CA ILE A 188 -12.66 -1.43 5.07
C ILE A 188 -13.98 -0.68 4.80
N LEU A 189 -14.19 0.48 5.42
CA LEU A 189 -15.41 1.28 5.25
C LEU A 189 -15.57 1.81 3.82
N SER A 190 -14.49 2.24 3.16
CA SER A 190 -14.53 2.67 1.76
C SER A 190 -14.96 1.53 0.83
N ASN A 191 -14.47 0.31 1.09
CA ASN A 191 -14.85 -0.85 0.31
C ASN A 191 -16.30 -1.28 0.59
N VAL A 192 -16.75 -1.21 1.85
CA VAL A 192 -18.16 -1.40 2.24
C VAL A 192 -19.10 -0.41 1.54
N GLN A 193 -18.73 0.87 1.47
CA GLN A 193 -19.51 1.89 0.74
C GLN A 193 -19.63 1.55 -0.75
N THR A 194 -18.55 1.05 -1.36
CA THR A 194 -18.55 0.61 -2.76
C THR A 194 -19.49 -0.59 -2.96
N MET A 195 -19.49 -1.55 -2.02
CA MET A 195 -20.43 -2.68 -2.04
C MET A 195 -21.89 -2.25 -1.94
N GLN A 196 -22.20 -1.24 -1.12
CA GLN A 196 -23.55 -0.69 -0.98
C GLN A 196 -24.04 0.00 -2.26
N MET A 197 -23.15 0.75 -2.94
CA MET A 197 -23.47 1.41 -4.20
C MET A 197 -23.80 0.41 -5.31
N ASN A 198 -23.07 -0.72 -5.37
CA ASN A 198 -23.30 -1.77 -6.37
C ASN A 198 -24.53 -2.64 -6.09
N GLN A 199 -25.10 -2.59 -4.88
CA GLN A 199 -26.34 -3.27 -4.50
C GLN A 199 -27.58 -2.37 -4.65
N SER A 200 -27.40 -1.09 -4.99
CA SER A 200 -28.51 -0.19 -5.28
C SER A 200 -29.02 -0.48 -6.69
N PRO A 201 -30.24 -1.04 -6.88
CA PRO A 201 -30.84 -1.08 -8.20
C PRO A 201 -30.97 0.37 -8.67
N THR A 202 -30.68 0.61 -9.94
CA THR A 202 -30.90 1.85 -10.66
C THR A 202 -32.27 2.43 -10.27
N ALA A 203 -32.28 3.36 -9.33
CA ALA A 203 -33.43 4.18 -9.02
C ALA A 203 -33.36 5.37 -9.98
N LEU A 204 -34.22 5.35 -11.00
CA LEU A 204 -34.83 6.45 -11.76
C LEU A 204 -35.38 5.80 -13.04
N ALA A 205 -36.71 5.71 -13.19
CA ALA A 205 -37.61 6.76 -13.67
C ALA A 205 -37.56 6.88 -15.20
#